data_AF-A0A1V4TDB4-F1
#
_entry.id   AF-A0A1V4TDB4-F1
#
_cell.length_a   1.000
_cell.length_b   1.000
_cell.length_c   1.000
_cell.angle_alpha   90.00
_cell.angle_beta   90.00
_cell.angle_gamma   90.00
#
_symmetry.space_group_name_H-M   'P 1'
#
loop_
_entity.id
_entity.type
_entity.pdbx_description
1 polymer ?
#
loop_
_entity_poly.entity_id
_entity_poly.type
_entity_poly.pdbx_seq_one_letter_code
_entity_poly.pdbx_strand_id
1 'polypeptide(L)'
;MLGKRITQSKGQAEQPHNIPLVVLGGALLWIGWFGFNGGSALGANGLAASALVMTHISAAVAALIWGLISWFHTGRVSVLGLISGGVAGLVAITPAAGFVNATGALFIGVGAAAVCYCGILLRKRAGFDDALDVWGVHGLGGTFGAIATGLFATTAVNPAGADGLLYGGGADLLVAQAISVAVVWAFAFVVTVVILKALSKVMPLRMSREEERIGADIIQHGESAYYLR
;
A
#
# COMPACT_ATOMS: atom_id res chain seq x y z
N MET A 1 13.72 -14.11 -0.22
CA MET A 1 13.82 -15.55 0.11
C MET A 1 13.34 -16.44 -1.02
N LEU A 2 12.16 -16.21 -1.62
CA LEU A 2 11.61 -17.08 -2.68
C LEU A 2 12.25 -16.89 -4.06
N GLY A 3 13.02 -15.81 -4.27
CA GLY A 3 13.68 -15.49 -5.54
C GLY A 3 12.73 -14.88 -6.57
N LYS A 4 13.27 -14.59 -7.77
CA LYS A 4 12.51 -13.96 -8.87
C LYS A 4 11.68 -14.97 -9.64
N ARG A 5 10.52 -14.56 -10.16
CA ARG A 5 9.74 -15.29 -11.17
C ARG A 5 10.57 -15.51 -12.44
N ILE A 6 10.24 -16.57 -13.19
CA ILE A 6 10.96 -16.93 -14.42
C ILE A 6 10.92 -15.77 -15.42
N THR A 7 9.76 -15.16 -15.60
CA THR A 7 9.51 -13.95 -16.41
C THR A 7 10.47 -12.82 -16.04
N GLN A 8 10.50 -12.44 -14.76
CA GLN A 8 11.36 -11.37 -14.28
C GLN A 8 12.85 -11.73 -14.40
N SER A 9 13.22 -12.99 -14.17
CA SER A 9 14.61 -13.46 -14.34
C SER A 9 15.10 -13.37 -15.79
N LYS A 10 14.18 -13.42 -16.77
CA LYS A 10 14.45 -13.25 -18.20
C LYS A 10 14.32 -11.80 -18.67
N GLY A 11 14.06 -10.86 -17.76
CA GLY A 11 13.82 -9.44 -18.11
C GLY A 11 12.51 -9.22 -18.87
N GLN A 12 11.57 -10.16 -18.81
CA GLN A 12 10.28 -10.03 -19.46
C GLN A 12 9.32 -9.23 -18.57
N ALA A 13 8.65 -8.24 -19.16
CA ALA A 13 7.60 -7.50 -18.47
C ALA A 13 6.33 -8.36 -18.39
N GLU A 14 5.85 -8.62 -17.17
CA GLU A 14 4.53 -9.23 -17.00
C GLU A 14 3.44 -8.21 -17.25
N GLN A 15 2.42 -8.65 -17.98
CA GLN A 15 1.22 -7.88 -18.23
C GLN A 15 0.12 -8.37 -17.29
N PRO A 16 -0.74 -7.48 -16.78
CA PRO A 16 -1.90 -7.88 -16.01
C PRO A 16 -2.84 -8.72 -16.89
N HIS A 17 -3.31 -9.85 -16.36
CA HIS A 17 -4.17 -10.76 -17.11
C HIS A 17 -5.55 -10.14 -17.45
N ASN A 18 -6.09 -9.29 -16.56
CA ASN A 18 -7.41 -8.69 -16.69
C ASN A 18 -7.48 -7.33 -15.97
N ILE A 19 -7.33 -6.24 -16.72
CA ILE A 19 -7.36 -4.87 -16.17
C ILE A 19 -8.72 -4.53 -15.53
N PRO A 20 -9.89 -4.82 -16.15
CA PRO A 20 -11.19 -4.63 -15.51
C PRO A 20 -11.31 -5.30 -14.13
N LEU A 21 -10.79 -6.52 -13.97
CA LEU A 21 -10.81 -7.21 -12.69
C LEU A 21 -9.94 -6.51 -11.63
N VAL A 22 -8.79 -5.95 -12.03
CA VAL A 22 -7.97 -5.12 -11.13
C VAL A 22 -8.71 -3.85 -10.72
N VAL A 23 -9.43 -3.20 -11.65
CA VAL A 23 -10.24 -2.01 -11.35
C VAL A 23 -11.37 -2.36 -10.40
N LEU A 24 -12.06 -3.48 -10.61
CA LEU A 24 -13.09 -3.97 -9.69
C LEU A 24 -12.52 -4.21 -8.29
N GLY A 25 -11.36 -4.88 -8.19
CA GLY A 25 -10.67 -5.09 -6.92
C GLY A 25 -10.31 -3.76 -6.23
N GLY A 26 -9.79 -2.80 -6.99
CA GLY A 26 -9.50 -1.46 -6.48
C GLY A 26 -10.75 -0.71 -5.98
N ALA A 27 -11.87 -0.83 -6.69
CA ALA A 27 -13.14 -0.24 -6.26
C ALA A 27 -13.69 -0.88 -4.98
N LEU A 28 -13.63 -2.21 -4.87
CA LEU A 28 -14.03 -2.95 -3.67
C LEU A 28 -13.13 -2.59 -2.47
N LEU A 29 -11.82 -2.48 -2.69
CA LEU A 29 -10.88 -2.02 -1.66
C LEU A 29 -11.22 -0.60 -1.20
N TRP A 30 -11.50 0.31 -2.13
CA TRP A 30 -11.85 1.69 -1.77
C TRP A 30 -13.13 1.75 -0.94
N ILE A 31 -14.19 1.08 -1.39
CA ILE A 31 -15.46 1.01 -0.63
C ILE A 31 -15.24 0.35 0.74
N GLY A 32 -14.53 -0.77 0.79
CA GLY A 32 -14.21 -1.46 2.04
C GLY A 32 -13.40 -0.59 3.00
N TRP A 33 -12.56 0.30 2.48
CA TRP A 33 -11.74 1.20 3.30
C TRP A 33 -12.56 2.24 4.08
N PHE A 34 -13.79 2.54 3.64
CA PHE A 34 -14.71 3.34 4.44
C PHE A 34 -15.00 2.60 5.77
N GLY A 35 -15.35 1.32 5.70
CA GLY A 35 -15.51 0.50 6.91
C GLY A 35 -14.22 0.38 7.72
N PHE A 36 -13.08 0.23 7.04
CA PHE A 36 -11.77 0.08 7.68
C PHE A 36 -11.39 1.29 8.54
N ASN A 37 -11.38 2.49 7.95
CA ASN A 37 -10.97 3.70 8.67
C ASN A 37 -12.11 4.32 9.49
N GLY A 38 -13.33 4.38 8.94
CA GLY A 38 -14.48 4.92 9.66
C GLY A 38 -14.88 4.05 10.85
N GLY A 39 -14.85 2.72 10.68
CA GLY A 39 -15.15 1.76 11.75
C GLY A 39 -14.11 1.74 12.86
N SER A 40 -12.88 2.19 12.59
CA SER A 40 -11.82 2.30 13.60
C SER A 40 -12.13 3.35 14.68
N ALA A 41 -13.14 4.21 14.48
CA ALA A 41 -13.67 5.08 15.53
C ALA A 41 -14.54 4.34 16.57
N LEU A 42 -14.87 3.06 16.33
CA LEU A 42 -15.62 2.17 17.23
C LEU A 42 -17.01 2.70 17.63
N GLY A 43 -17.58 3.58 16.80
CA GLY A 43 -18.91 4.14 17.00
C GLY A 43 -19.39 4.93 15.79
N ALA A 44 -20.70 5.10 15.67
CA ALA A 44 -21.31 5.96 14.66
C ALA A 44 -21.35 7.41 15.16
N ASN A 45 -20.25 8.14 14.98
CA ASN A 45 -20.06 9.48 15.53
C ASN A 45 -19.32 10.43 14.55
N GLY A 46 -19.11 11.68 14.98
CA GLY A 46 -18.43 12.69 14.17
C GLY A 46 -16.98 12.31 13.79
N LEU A 47 -16.29 11.56 14.64
CA LEU A 47 -14.92 11.09 14.36
C LEU A 47 -14.92 10.05 13.22
N ALA A 48 -15.87 9.11 13.24
CA ALA A 48 -16.07 8.15 12.14
C ALA A 48 -16.34 8.89 10.83
N ALA A 49 -17.26 9.86 10.83
CA ALA A 49 -17.56 10.66 9.65
C ALA A 49 -16.33 11.44 9.14
N SER A 50 -15.55 12.04 10.04
CA SER A 50 -14.30 12.72 9.69
C SER A 50 -13.30 11.75 9.04
N ALA A 51 -13.08 10.58 9.64
CA ALA A 51 -12.15 9.58 9.14
C ALA A 51 -12.53 9.07 7.74
N LEU A 52 -13.82 8.89 7.45
CA LEU A 52 -14.31 8.56 6.11
C LEU A 52 -13.93 9.63 5.09
N VAL A 53 -14.14 10.91 5.42
CA VAL A 53 -13.83 12.04 4.54
C VAL A 53 -12.33 12.12 4.28
N MET A 54 -11.49 12.02 5.33
CA MET A 54 -10.03 12.02 5.18
C MET A 54 -9.54 10.87 4.31
N THR A 55 -10.14 9.69 4.48
CA THR A 55 -9.85 8.50 3.68
C THR A 55 -10.12 8.75 2.21
N HIS A 56 -11.28 9.32 1.88
CA HIS A 56 -11.65 9.62 0.51
C HIS A 56 -10.75 10.71 -0.12
N ILE A 57 -10.45 11.79 0.62
CA ILE A 57 -9.57 12.87 0.16
C ILE A 57 -8.19 12.32 -0.18
N SER A 58 -7.54 11.60 0.75
CA SER A 58 -6.19 11.08 0.52
C SER A 58 -6.13 10.14 -0.69
N ALA A 59 -7.11 9.23 -0.81
CA ALA A 59 -7.18 8.31 -1.93
C ALA A 59 -7.37 9.03 -3.28
N ALA A 60 -8.29 9.99 -3.36
CA ALA A 60 -8.54 10.76 -4.57
C ALA A 60 -7.32 11.58 -4.99
N VAL A 61 -6.67 12.25 -4.03
CA VAL A 61 -5.46 13.05 -4.27
C VAL A 61 -4.31 12.15 -4.71
N ALA A 62 -4.08 11.02 -4.04
CA ALA A 62 -3.00 10.11 -4.41
C ALA A 62 -3.21 9.50 -5.80
N ALA A 63 -4.44 9.13 -6.17
CA ALA A 63 -4.75 8.66 -7.52
C ALA A 63 -4.43 9.73 -8.58
N LEU A 64 -4.86 10.98 -8.36
CA LEU A 64 -4.59 12.10 -9.26
C LEU A 64 -3.09 12.36 -9.40
N ILE A 65 -2.38 12.49 -8.27
CA ILE A 65 -0.95 12.80 -8.25
C ILE A 65 -0.15 11.66 -8.87
N TRP A 66 -0.51 10.41 -8.63
CA TRP A 66 0.12 9.27 -9.31
C TRP A 66 -0.10 9.34 -10.82
N GLY A 67 -1.33 9.67 -11.25
CA GLY A 67 -1.65 9.91 -12.66
C GLY A 67 -0.73 10.96 -13.27
N LEU A 68 -0.58 12.11 -12.62
CA LEU A 68 0.29 13.20 -13.06
C LEU A 68 1.76 12.77 -13.11
N ILE A 69 2.29 12.16 -12.04
CA ILE A 69 3.67 11.64 -12.00
C ILE A 69 3.89 10.63 -13.14
N SER A 70 2.95 9.71 -13.37
CA SER A 70 3.04 8.72 -14.43
C SER A 70 3.01 9.36 -15.83
N TRP A 71 2.22 10.41 -16.00
CA TRP A 71 2.14 11.15 -17.25
C TRP A 71 3.44 11.89 -17.54
N PHE A 72 4.04 12.57 -16.55
CA PHE A 72 5.34 13.23 -16.74
C PHE A 72 6.48 12.23 -16.98
N HIS A 73 6.46 11.06 -16.33
CA HIS A 73 7.52 10.06 -16.48
C HIS A 73 7.38 9.22 -17.77
N THR A 74 6.16 8.86 -18.18
CA THR A 74 5.91 7.88 -19.27
C THR A 74 5.12 8.43 -20.46
N GLY A 75 4.67 9.69 -20.39
CA GLY A 75 3.86 10.34 -21.42
C GLY A 75 2.40 9.88 -21.45
N ARG A 76 1.97 8.96 -20.58
CA ARG A 76 0.61 8.41 -20.54
C ARG A 76 0.11 8.23 -19.11
N VAL A 77 -1.20 8.37 -18.92
CA VAL A 77 -1.88 8.02 -17.67
C VAL A 77 -2.36 6.58 -17.77
N SER A 78 -1.99 5.74 -16.80
CA SER A 78 -2.41 4.34 -16.73
C SER A 78 -3.52 4.15 -15.71
N VAL A 79 -4.60 3.44 -16.09
CA VAL A 79 -5.70 3.08 -15.17
C VAL A 79 -5.18 2.26 -13.99
N LEU A 80 -4.25 1.34 -14.22
CA LEU A 80 -3.60 0.57 -13.14
C LEU A 80 -2.79 1.48 -12.23
N GLY A 81 -2.15 2.49 -12.80
CA GLY A 81 -1.44 3.53 -12.04
C GLY A 81 -2.39 4.33 -11.17
N LEU A 82 -3.53 4.77 -11.69
CA LEU A 82 -4.54 5.50 -10.93
C LEU A 82 -5.07 4.67 -9.76
N ILE A 83 -5.42 3.40 -9.98
CA ILE A 83 -5.87 2.50 -8.92
C ILE A 83 -4.78 2.25 -7.89
N SER A 84 -3.54 2.00 -8.31
CA SER A 84 -2.40 1.82 -7.40
C SER A 84 -2.14 3.07 -6.56
N GLY A 85 -2.25 4.25 -7.17
CA GLY A 85 -2.14 5.53 -6.48
C GLY A 85 -3.25 5.76 -5.47
N GLY A 86 -4.50 5.46 -5.84
CA GLY A 86 -5.63 5.49 -4.91
C GLY A 86 -5.40 4.60 -3.69
N VAL A 87 -4.98 3.35 -3.91
CA VAL A 87 -4.62 2.42 -2.83
C VAL A 87 -3.45 2.94 -1.99
N ALA A 88 -2.43 3.54 -2.60
CA ALA A 88 -1.33 4.16 -1.85
C ALA A 88 -1.83 5.27 -0.90
N GLY A 89 -2.77 6.10 -1.36
CA GLY A 89 -3.42 7.12 -0.53
C GLY A 89 -4.25 6.53 0.61
N LEU A 90 -4.99 5.44 0.35
CA LEU A 90 -5.75 4.70 1.36
C LEU A 90 -4.84 4.08 2.43
N VAL A 91 -3.73 3.47 2.01
CA VAL A 91 -2.72 2.93 2.91
C VAL A 91 -2.13 4.06 3.78
N ALA A 92 -1.66 5.14 3.16
CA ALA A 92 -0.96 6.19 3.88
C ALA A 92 -1.84 6.97 4.86
N ILE A 93 -3.14 7.15 4.56
CA ILE A 93 -4.05 7.83 5.48
C ILE A 93 -4.52 6.94 6.63
N THR A 94 -4.41 5.61 6.52
CA THR A 94 -4.88 4.67 7.54
C THR A 94 -4.43 4.99 8.97
N PRO A 95 -3.13 5.21 9.27
CA PRO A 95 -2.71 5.57 10.63
C PRO A 95 -3.14 6.98 11.06
N ALA A 96 -3.56 7.84 10.13
CA ALA A 96 -3.84 9.26 10.33
C ALA A 96 -5.34 9.60 10.30
N ALA A 97 -6.21 8.72 9.78
CA ALA A 97 -7.56 9.06 9.34
C ALA A 97 -8.42 9.68 10.46
N GLY A 98 -8.25 9.21 11.70
CA GLY A 98 -8.95 9.74 12.87
C GLY A 98 -8.19 10.84 13.62
N PHE A 99 -7.14 11.43 13.04
CA PHE A 99 -6.26 12.38 13.74
C PHE A 99 -5.92 13.63 12.92
N VAL A 100 -6.11 13.61 11.60
CA VAL A 100 -5.75 14.73 10.71
C VAL A 100 -6.98 15.41 10.14
N ASN A 101 -6.82 16.68 9.75
CA ASN A 101 -7.85 17.43 9.04
C ASN A 101 -7.72 17.28 7.51
N ALA A 102 -8.61 17.91 6.75
CA ALA A 102 -8.65 17.81 5.28
C ALA A 102 -7.33 18.24 4.61
N THR A 103 -6.67 19.28 5.14
CA THR A 103 -5.37 19.75 4.64
C THR A 103 -4.28 18.71 4.87
N GLY A 104 -4.23 18.11 6.06
CA GLY A 104 -3.32 17.00 6.36
C GLY A 104 -3.56 15.79 5.44
N ALA A 105 -4.82 15.39 5.25
CA ALA A 105 -5.18 14.29 4.36
C ALA A 105 -4.77 14.53 2.89
N LEU A 106 -4.89 15.77 2.41
CA LEU A 106 -4.43 16.16 1.08
C LEU A 106 -2.91 15.97 0.95
N PHE A 107 -2.12 16.51 1.88
CA PHE A 107 -0.67 16.37 1.82
C PHE A 107 -0.21 14.92 1.99
N ILE A 108 -0.92 14.13 2.81
CA ILE A 108 -0.68 12.68 2.92
C ILE A 108 -0.92 12.00 1.57
N GLY A 109 -2.01 12.32 0.86
CA GLY A 109 -2.27 11.77 -0.47
C GLY A 109 -1.19 12.12 -1.50
N VAL A 110 -0.74 13.38 -1.53
CA VAL A 110 0.36 13.81 -2.42
C VAL A 110 1.64 13.04 -2.13
N GLY A 111 2.04 13.00 -0.85
CA GLY A 111 3.26 12.32 -0.43
C GLY A 111 3.20 10.81 -0.64
N ALA A 112 2.05 10.19 -0.41
CA ALA A 112 1.84 8.76 -0.64
C ALA A 112 2.09 8.39 -2.10
N ALA A 113 1.52 9.14 -3.03
CA ALA A 113 1.73 8.91 -4.46
C ALA A 113 3.20 9.07 -4.86
N ALA A 114 3.86 10.13 -4.40
CA ALA A 114 5.27 10.38 -4.71
C ALA A 114 6.19 9.29 -4.13
N VAL A 115 6.05 8.98 -2.84
CA VAL A 115 6.91 8.00 -2.14
C VAL A 115 6.72 6.60 -2.72
N CYS A 116 5.47 6.16 -2.92
CA CYS A 116 5.19 4.82 -3.44
C CYS A 116 5.61 4.70 -4.91
N TYR A 117 5.34 5.69 -5.76
CA TYR A 117 5.77 5.67 -7.16
C TYR A 117 7.29 5.58 -7.28
N CYS A 118 8.02 6.46 -6.58
CA CYS A 118 9.47 6.45 -6.57
C CYS A 118 10.03 5.16 -5.97
N GLY A 119 9.42 4.63 -4.92
CA GLY A 119 9.77 3.35 -4.31
C GLY A 119 9.67 2.18 -5.27
N ILE A 120 8.60 2.14 -6.09
CA ILE A 120 8.42 1.13 -7.13
C ILE A 120 9.48 1.28 -8.24
N LEU A 121 9.86 2.49 -8.61
CA LEU A 121 10.97 2.67 -9.57
C LEU A 121 12.30 2.19 -8.97
N LEU A 122 12.55 2.51 -7.70
CA LEU A 122 13.75 2.11 -6.99
C LEU A 122 13.83 0.59 -6.87
N ARG A 123 12.75 -0.10 -6.49
CA ARG A 123 12.74 -1.56 -6.39
C ARG A 123 12.96 -2.23 -7.75
N LYS A 124 12.38 -1.69 -8.81
CA LYS A 124 12.60 -2.18 -10.18
C LYS A 124 14.08 -2.05 -10.58
N ARG A 125 14.73 -0.94 -10.21
CA ARG A 125 16.17 -0.73 -10.42
C ARG A 125 17.04 -1.65 -9.55
N ALA A 126 16.66 -1.87 -8.28
CA ALA A 126 17.33 -2.80 -7.37
C ALA A 126 17.12 -4.27 -7.77
N GLY A 127 16.12 -4.54 -8.60
CA GLY A 127 15.90 -5.82 -9.26
C GLY A 127 15.39 -6.91 -8.33
N PHE A 128 14.77 -6.61 -7.20
CA PHE A 128 14.08 -7.63 -6.40
C PHE A 128 12.62 -7.81 -6.86
N ASP A 129 12.13 -9.04 -6.74
CA ASP A 129 10.78 -9.40 -7.19
C ASP A 129 9.75 -9.19 -6.08
N ASP A 130 9.14 -8.02 -6.10
CA ASP A 130 7.87 -7.76 -5.43
C ASP A 130 6.77 -7.85 -6.48
N ALA A 131 6.02 -8.96 -6.47
CA ALA A 131 5.22 -9.35 -7.62
C ALA A 131 4.13 -8.33 -7.98
N LEU A 132 3.50 -7.76 -6.95
CA LEU A 132 2.35 -6.85 -7.07
C LEU A 132 2.64 -5.48 -6.44
N ASP A 133 3.92 -5.13 -6.27
CA ASP A 133 4.34 -3.87 -5.63
C ASP A 133 3.79 -3.70 -4.19
N VAL A 134 3.59 -4.80 -3.44
CA VAL A 134 3.04 -4.75 -2.07
C VAL A 134 3.97 -3.99 -1.12
N TRP A 135 5.28 -4.20 -1.22
CA TRP A 135 6.26 -3.43 -0.45
C TRP A 135 6.24 -1.95 -0.86
N GLY A 136 6.14 -1.68 -2.17
CA GLY A 136 6.14 -0.32 -2.71
C GLY A 136 4.92 0.50 -2.30
N VAL A 137 3.73 -0.11 -2.29
CA VAL A 137 2.47 0.56 -1.95
C VAL A 137 2.17 0.47 -0.45
N HIS A 138 2.18 -0.74 0.13
CA HIS A 138 1.79 -0.93 1.54
C HIS A 138 2.94 -0.65 2.50
N GLY A 139 4.14 -1.18 2.21
CA GLY A 139 5.32 -0.99 3.05
C GLY A 139 5.73 0.48 3.14
N LEU A 140 6.01 1.10 1.99
CA LEU A 140 6.42 2.50 1.95
C LEU A 140 5.28 3.48 2.21
N GLY A 141 4.07 3.21 1.68
CA GLY A 141 2.91 4.06 1.92
C GLY A 141 2.51 4.08 3.39
N GLY A 142 2.50 2.92 4.06
CA GLY A 142 2.19 2.82 5.49
C GLY A 142 3.28 3.48 6.34
N THR A 143 4.55 3.33 5.96
CA THR A 143 5.67 4.03 6.61
C THR A 143 5.51 5.54 6.51
N PHE A 144 5.30 6.06 5.30
CA PHE A 144 5.10 7.49 5.09
C PHE A 144 3.88 7.99 5.85
N GLY A 145 2.76 7.28 5.80
CA GLY A 145 1.54 7.60 6.52
C GLY A 145 1.73 7.70 8.03
N ALA A 146 2.43 6.73 8.63
CA ALA A 146 2.72 6.74 10.05
C ALA A 146 3.59 7.94 10.45
N ILE A 147 4.63 8.25 9.68
CA ILE A 147 5.46 9.43 9.91
C ILE A 147 4.65 10.72 9.73
N ALA A 148 3.85 10.81 8.67
CA ALA A 148 3.00 11.96 8.39
C ALA A 148 1.93 12.17 9.47
N THR A 149 1.47 11.10 10.14
CA THR A 149 0.60 11.20 11.33
C THR A 149 1.29 12.02 12.42
N GLY A 150 2.58 11.77 12.69
CA GLY A 150 3.35 12.54 13.67
C GLY A 150 3.59 14.00 13.29
N LEU A 151 3.38 14.36 12.01
CA LEU A 151 3.46 15.74 11.53
C LEU A 151 2.12 16.46 11.62
N PHE A 152 1.04 15.79 11.16
CA PHE A 152 -0.25 16.42 10.85
C PHE A 152 -1.37 16.10 11.85
N ALA A 153 -1.16 15.21 12.82
CA ALA A 153 -2.18 14.94 13.83
C ALA A 153 -2.54 16.22 14.60
N THR A 154 -3.80 16.36 14.99
CA THR A 154 -4.24 17.47 15.83
C THR A 154 -5.35 17.08 16.78
N THR A 155 -5.27 17.59 18.01
CA THR A 155 -6.28 17.41 19.06
C THR A 155 -7.61 18.06 18.71
N ALA A 156 -7.62 19.02 17.77
CA ALA A 156 -8.84 19.63 17.23
C ALA A 156 -9.72 18.62 16.46
N VAL A 157 -9.11 17.57 15.88
CA VAL A 157 -9.84 16.49 15.21
C VAL A 157 -10.18 15.38 16.20
N ASN A 158 -9.23 15.03 17.06
CA ASN A 158 -9.42 13.98 18.05
C ASN A 158 -8.68 14.30 19.35
N PRO A 159 -9.42 14.74 20.40
CA PRO A 159 -8.84 15.05 21.70
C PRO A 159 -8.15 13.88 22.42
N ALA A 160 -8.40 12.64 22.00
CA ALA A 160 -7.73 11.45 22.54
C ALA A 160 -6.34 11.23 21.92
N GLY A 161 -5.98 11.98 20.88
CA GLY A 161 -4.65 11.96 20.26
C GLY A 161 -3.71 13.01 20.87
N ALA A 162 -2.74 13.43 20.07
CA ALA A 162 -1.82 14.51 20.39
C ALA A 162 -1.62 15.41 19.17
N ASP A 163 -1.21 16.66 19.39
CA ASP A 163 -0.81 17.53 18.29
C ASP A 163 0.53 17.07 17.72
N GLY A 164 0.59 17.00 16.40
CA GLY A 164 1.81 16.69 15.66
C GLY A 164 2.77 17.88 15.62
N LEU A 165 3.93 17.65 15.01
CA LEU A 165 4.99 18.66 14.95
C LEU A 165 4.53 19.99 14.33
N LEU A 166 3.67 19.94 13.30
CA LEU A 166 3.18 21.15 12.60
C LEU A 166 2.02 21.85 13.34
N TYR A 167 1.50 21.24 14.40
CA TYR A 167 0.44 21.80 15.24
C TYR A 167 0.95 22.20 16.63
N GLY A 168 2.28 22.24 16.83
CA GLY A 168 2.90 22.74 18.05
C GLY A 168 3.09 21.71 19.16
N GLY A 169 2.80 20.42 18.93
CA GLY A 169 2.97 19.36 19.92
C GLY A 169 4.41 18.87 20.14
N GLY A 170 5.39 19.53 19.53
CA GLY A 170 6.80 19.14 19.63
C GLY A 170 7.13 17.88 18.81
N ALA A 171 8.27 17.25 19.12
CA ALA A 171 8.78 16.11 18.36
C ALA A 171 8.31 14.74 18.90
N ASP A 172 7.66 14.70 20.06
CA ASP A 172 7.37 13.46 20.78
C ASP A 172 6.52 12.48 19.95
N LEU A 173 5.43 12.96 19.35
CA LEU A 173 4.58 12.13 18.51
C LEU A 173 5.33 11.64 17.26
N LEU A 174 6.11 12.50 16.61
CA LEU A 174 6.90 12.13 15.44
C LEU A 174 7.96 11.06 15.78
N VAL A 175 8.65 11.22 16.91
CA VAL A 175 9.64 10.25 17.41
C VAL A 175 8.95 8.93 17.75
N ALA A 176 7.80 8.96 18.42
CA ALA A 176 7.02 7.76 18.72
C ALA A 176 6.60 7.02 17.44
N GLN A 177 6.13 7.74 16.41
CA GLN A 177 5.79 7.16 15.11
C GLN A 177 7.03 6.55 14.42
N ALA A 178 8.17 7.21 14.47
CA ALA A 178 9.42 6.69 13.90
C ALA A 178 9.90 5.42 14.60
N ILE A 179 9.84 5.38 15.93
CA ILE A 179 10.17 4.18 16.72
C ILE A 179 9.19 3.06 16.39
N SER A 180 7.88 3.33 16.35
CA SER A 180 6.84 2.36 16.02
C SER A 180 7.08 1.74 14.65
N VAL A 181 7.33 2.56 13.62
CA VAL A 181 7.71 2.12 12.28
C VAL A 181 8.94 1.22 12.33
N ALA A 182 10.03 1.65 12.97
CA ALA A 182 11.28 0.87 13.02
C ALA A 182 11.06 -0.51 13.68
N VAL A 183 10.32 -0.55 14.79
CA VAL A 183 9.98 -1.78 15.50
C VAL A 183 9.14 -2.70 14.62
N VAL A 184 8.09 -2.18 13.96
CA VAL A 184 7.23 -2.97 13.07
C VAL A 184 7.99 -3.50 11.86
N TRP A 185 8.87 -2.70 11.24
CA TRP A 185 9.74 -3.18 10.15
C TRP A 185 10.65 -4.31 10.60
N ALA A 186 11.34 -4.15 11.74
CA ALA A 186 12.22 -5.17 12.28
C ALA A 186 11.45 -6.45 12.61
N PHE A 187 10.33 -6.33 13.32
CA PHE A 187 9.48 -7.46 13.69
C PHE A 187 8.94 -8.18 12.45
N ALA A 188 8.27 -7.48 11.54
CA ALA A 188 7.66 -8.07 10.35
C ALA A 188 8.71 -8.76 9.47
N PHE A 189 9.86 -8.13 9.25
CA PHE A 189 10.93 -8.73 8.46
C PHE A 189 11.53 -9.97 9.12
N VAL A 190 11.98 -9.85 10.38
CA VAL A 190 12.66 -10.94 11.10
C VAL A 190 11.73 -12.13 11.28
N VAL A 191 10.51 -11.89 11.78
CA VAL A 191 9.56 -12.96 12.05
C VAL A 191 9.11 -13.65 10.76
N THR A 192 8.84 -12.89 9.68
CA THR A 192 8.50 -13.49 8.37
C THR A 192 9.65 -14.35 7.85
N VAL A 193 10.90 -13.88 7.97
CA VAL A 193 12.08 -14.68 7.55
C VAL A 193 12.20 -15.96 8.37
N VAL A 194 11.99 -15.90 9.68
CA VAL A 194 12.03 -17.09 10.56
C VAL A 194 10.94 -18.08 10.18
N ILE A 195 9.70 -17.61 9.99
CA ILE A 195 8.56 -18.46 9.59
C ILE A 195 8.84 -19.13 8.26
N LEU A 196 9.25 -18.37 7.23
CA LEU A 196 9.55 -18.93 5.92
C LEU A 196 10.72 -19.93 5.99
N LYS A 197 11.78 -19.66 6.77
CA LYS A 197 12.88 -20.61 6.95
C LYS A 197 12.43 -21.88 7.64
N ALA A 198 11.55 -21.79 8.64
CA ALA A 198 11.00 -22.95 9.32
C ALA A 198 10.15 -23.80 8.36
N LEU A 199 9.24 -23.17 7.61
CA LEU A 199 8.40 -23.84 6.62
C LEU A 199 9.24 -24.48 5.49
N SER A 200 10.33 -23.84 5.04
CA SER A 200 11.20 -24.41 3.99
C SER A 200 11.88 -25.73 4.38
N LYS A 201 11.89 -26.09 5.67
CA LYS A 201 12.43 -27.37 6.13
C LYS A 201 11.43 -28.51 6.03
N VAL A 202 10.14 -28.22 5.91
CA VAL A 202 9.07 -29.22 5.91
C VAL A 202 8.25 -29.24 4.61
N MET A 203 8.31 -28.18 3.81
CA MET A 203 7.62 -28.10 2.53
C MET A 203 8.31 -27.13 1.55
N PRO A 204 8.16 -27.34 0.23
CA PRO A 204 8.57 -26.33 -0.75
C PRO A 204 7.69 -25.09 -0.62
N LEU A 205 8.32 -23.91 -0.57
CA LEU A 205 7.61 -22.62 -0.50
C LEU A 205 7.21 -22.06 -1.86
N ARG A 206 7.71 -22.67 -2.93
CA ARG A 206 7.57 -22.19 -4.30
C ARG A 206 7.50 -23.38 -5.25
N MET A 207 6.68 -23.24 -6.28
CA MET A 207 6.62 -24.17 -7.41
C MET A 207 8.01 -24.36 -8.05
N SER A 208 8.25 -25.54 -8.58
CA SER A 208 9.39 -25.81 -9.45
C SER A 208 9.32 -24.96 -10.73
N ARG A 209 10.46 -24.84 -11.43
CA ARG A 209 10.50 -24.06 -12.68
C ARG A 209 9.61 -24.63 -13.78
N GLU A 210 9.33 -25.93 -13.76
CA GLU A 210 8.47 -26.56 -14.75
C GLU A 210 6.99 -26.31 -14.43
N GLU A 211 6.61 -26.47 -13.17
CA GLU A 211 5.27 -26.12 -12.70
C GLU A 211 4.93 -24.65 -12.94
N GLU A 212 5.89 -23.74 -12.71
CA GLU A 212 5.70 -22.30 -12.97
C GLU A 212 5.52 -21.99 -14.47
N ARG A 213 6.07 -22.80 -15.38
CA ARG A 213 5.84 -22.64 -16.83
C ARG A 213 4.44 -23.10 -17.24
N ILE A 214 3.93 -24.14 -16.60
CA ILE A 214 2.59 -24.67 -16.86
C ILE A 214 1.53 -23.72 -16.29
N GLY A 215 1.77 -23.19 -15.09
CA GLY A 215 0.89 -22.23 -14.42
C GLY A 215 0.18 -22.84 -13.20
N ALA A 216 -0.06 -22.00 -12.20
CA ALA A 216 -0.63 -22.43 -10.92
C ALA A 216 -2.05 -22.98 -11.06
N ASP A 217 -2.87 -22.44 -11.97
CA ASP A 217 -4.25 -22.88 -12.18
C ASP A 217 -4.31 -24.39 -12.50
N ILE A 218 -3.45 -24.87 -13.41
CA ILE A 218 -3.40 -26.29 -13.78
C ILE A 218 -2.70 -27.12 -12.70
N ILE A 219 -1.55 -26.66 -12.19
CA ILE A 219 -0.73 -27.46 -11.27
C ILE A 219 -1.36 -27.60 -9.88
N GLN A 220 -1.94 -26.51 -9.36
CA GLN A 220 -2.45 -26.45 -7.99
C GLN A 220 -3.96 -26.67 -7.93
N HIS A 221 -4.70 -26.34 -8.99
CA HIS A 221 -6.18 -26.39 -8.97
C HIS A 221 -6.77 -27.33 -10.01
N GLY A 222 -6.01 -27.79 -11.01
CA GLY A 222 -6.51 -28.67 -12.07
C GLY A 222 -7.50 -27.98 -13.02
N GLU A 223 -7.53 -26.65 -13.05
CA GLU A 223 -8.53 -25.86 -13.77
C GLU A 223 -7.84 -24.83 -14.69
N SER A 224 -8.54 -24.39 -15.74
CA SER A 224 -8.15 -23.21 -16.53
C SER A 224 -9.06 -22.06 -16.19
N ALA A 225 -8.50 -20.88 -15.88
CA ALA A 225 -9.29 -19.68 -15.63
C ALA A 225 -10.19 -19.29 -16.82
N TYR A 226 -9.73 -19.55 -18.05
CA TYR A 226 -10.46 -19.23 -19.27
C TYR A 226 -10.39 -20.37 -20.29
N TYR A 227 -11.52 -20.68 -20.91
CA TYR A 227 -11.59 -21.56 -22.08
C TYR A 227 -11.78 -20.68 -23.31
N LEU A 228 -10.67 -20.34 -23.96
CA LEU A 228 -10.69 -19.57 -25.21
C LEU A 228 -11.28 -20.47 -26.31
N ARG A 229 -12.37 -20.00 -26.93
CA ARG A 229 -12.94 -20.61 -28.13
C ARG A 229 -12.35 -19.97 -29.38
#